data_AF-A0A9W6TFJ8-F1
#
_entry.id   AF-A0A9W6TFJ8-F1
#
_cell.length_a   1.000
_cell.length_b   1.000
_cell.length_c   1.000
_cell.angle_alpha   90.00
_cell.angle_beta   90.00
_cell.angle_gamma   90.00
#
_symmetry.space_group_name_H-M   'P 1'
#
loop_
_entity.id
_entity.type
_entity.pdbx_description
1 polymer ?
#
loop_
_entity_poly.entity_id
_entity_poly.type
_entity_poly.pdbx_seq_one_letter_code
_entity_poly.pdbx_strand_id
1 'polypeptide(L)'
;MNSPTASSDSSSSTPPIFQVQRDLDDELQLEFASATSEALMYVAGEVSSPEAQYRDAPFQFTTAAMDQLEELDCFSLFPSTDKQPVMELAQPAKQKQITASPMSPSAAVEVPVKEGWDSFFGSAFPSFPSFADPEKIMTALQNALKPFECSVRVENHWTLRVSWLCVAEEIAFSISLSKEQSNEGDKYEVAFRCEFGDEMAFHQLVECIRARCSDVDAEPLFFAESALEPWLDATQELKGRRYAIRDTEAAQLIKEMNAELDADTLYEVVKMVKNHCRHHGNRRLFLQADRSGFVQALKWMLADSEVLARFAAFILLQFSKESCDDEDLELFSSAFERNSVQLLLSELECRESDSACAKFTIPMLSEIQQSRIFA
;
A
#
# COMPACT_ATOMS: atom_id res chain seq x y z
N MET A 1 53.88 5.68 -53.90
CA MET A 1 53.62 5.80 -55.34
C MET A 1 52.43 4.91 -55.67
N ASN A 2 51.43 5.52 -56.34
CA ASN A 2 50.29 4.93 -57.07
C ASN A 2 49.09 4.41 -56.26
N SER A 3 48.05 5.26 -56.21
CA SER A 3 46.66 4.85 -56.41
C SER A 3 46.46 4.25 -57.81
N PRO A 4 45.34 3.55 -58.04
CA PRO A 4 44.43 4.08 -59.07
C PRO A 4 42.95 4.08 -58.66
N THR A 5 42.28 5.03 -59.31
CA THR A 5 40.88 5.44 -59.30
C THR A 5 40.10 4.79 -60.47
N ALA A 6 38.79 4.55 -60.27
CA ALA A 6 37.64 4.66 -61.22
C ALA A 6 37.68 3.82 -62.53
N SER A 7 36.59 3.33 -63.15
CA SER A 7 35.25 3.89 -63.36
C SER A 7 34.24 2.83 -63.87
N SER A 8 32.97 3.10 -63.58
CA SER A 8 31.67 2.87 -64.27
C SER A 8 31.62 2.25 -65.68
N ASP A 9 30.66 1.32 -65.96
CA ASP A 9 29.30 1.62 -66.47
C ASP A 9 28.50 0.37 -66.95
N SER A 10 27.20 0.33 -66.59
CA SER A 10 26.00 -0.20 -67.31
C SER A 10 25.99 -1.67 -67.85
N SER A 11 24.97 -2.53 -67.71
CA SER A 11 23.52 -2.35 -67.72
C SER A 11 22.77 -3.67 -67.36
N SER A 12 21.55 -3.49 -66.83
CA SER A 12 20.34 -4.35 -66.90
C SER A 12 20.36 -5.83 -66.45
N SER A 13 19.72 -6.12 -65.30
CA SER A 13 18.45 -6.88 -65.25
C SER A 13 17.94 -6.97 -63.79
N THR A 14 16.71 -6.51 -63.61
CA THR A 14 15.88 -6.32 -62.41
C THR A 14 15.58 -7.58 -61.57
N PRO A 15 15.47 -7.47 -60.24
CA PRO A 15 14.55 -8.26 -59.41
C PRO A 15 13.30 -7.45 -59.03
N PRO A 16 12.15 -8.09 -58.73
CA PRO A 16 10.88 -7.40 -58.58
C PRO A 16 10.73 -6.75 -57.19
N ILE A 17 10.27 -5.50 -57.21
CA ILE A 17 9.71 -4.77 -56.07
C ILE A 17 8.19 -4.84 -56.23
N PHE A 18 7.49 -5.38 -55.24
CA PHE A 18 6.05 -5.18 -55.09
C PHE A 18 5.81 -4.06 -54.08
N GLN A 19 5.54 -2.86 -54.61
CA GLN A 19 4.77 -1.82 -53.93
C GLN A 19 3.34 -1.90 -54.49
N VAL A 20 2.34 -2.13 -53.65
CA VAL A 20 0.95 -1.72 -53.93
C VAL A 20 0.21 -1.40 -52.63
N GLN A 21 -0.17 -0.12 -52.56
CA GLN A 21 -1.37 0.52 -51.99
C GLN A 21 -1.75 0.39 -50.51
N ARG A 22 -1.72 1.59 -49.89
CA ARG A 22 -2.73 2.09 -48.95
C ARG A 22 -4.14 1.92 -49.51
N ASP A 23 -5.04 1.42 -48.67
CA ASP A 23 -6.39 1.95 -48.41
C ASP A 23 -7.13 0.88 -47.60
N LEU A 24 -7.48 1.20 -46.35
CA LEU A 24 -8.73 0.83 -45.71
C LEU A 24 -8.78 1.52 -44.34
N ASP A 25 -9.50 2.64 -44.37
CA ASP A 25 -10.04 3.36 -43.23
C ASP A 25 -10.99 2.46 -42.43
N ASP A 26 -10.92 2.55 -41.10
CA ASP A 26 -12.02 2.24 -40.18
C ASP A 26 -11.83 3.12 -38.91
N GLU A 27 -11.84 4.44 -39.12
CA GLU A 27 -12.18 5.40 -38.06
C GLU A 27 -13.71 5.47 -37.98
N LEU A 28 -14.26 4.95 -36.88
CA LEU A 28 -15.64 5.24 -36.47
C LEU A 28 -15.75 6.72 -36.08
N GLN A 29 -16.04 7.55 -37.08
CA GLN A 29 -16.45 8.94 -36.89
C GLN A 29 -17.85 8.97 -36.24
N LEU A 30 -17.91 9.29 -34.94
CA LEU A 30 -19.14 9.77 -34.33
C LEU A 30 -19.33 11.24 -34.72
N GLU A 31 -20.04 11.45 -35.83
CA GLU A 31 -20.62 12.75 -36.19
C GLU A 31 -21.61 13.21 -35.11
N PHE A 32 -21.23 14.19 -34.30
CA PHE A 32 -22.23 15.05 -33.67
C PHE A 32 -22.53 16.20 -34.61
N ALA A 33 -23.75 16.19 -35.14
CA ALA A 33 -24.28 17.25 -35.99
C ALA A 33 -24.15 18.63 -35.31
N SER A 34 -23.62 19.60 -36.05
CA SER A 34 -23.76 21.02 -35.76
C SER A 34 -24.74 21.62 -36.75
N ALA A 35 -25.80 22.25 -36.25
CA ALA A 35 -26.34 23.46 -36.86
C ALA A 35 -27.31 24.22 -35.92
N THR A 36 -27.01 25.52 -35.80
CA THR A 36 -27.96 26.65 -35.82
C THR A 36 -28.93 26.88 -34.66
N SER A 37 -28.54 27.86 -33.84
CA SER A 37 -29.32 29.04 -33.42
C SER A 37 -30.78 29.13 -33.88
N GLU A 38 -31.69 29.02 -32.91
CA GLU A 38 -32.90 29.85 -32.83
C GLU A 38 -33.23 30.13 -31.36
N ALA A 39 -33.62 31.36 -31.09
CA ALA A 39 -33.73 31.96 -29.77
C ALA A 39 -34.90 31.41 -28.95
N LEU A 40 -34.64 31.05 -27.69
CA LEU A 40 -35.64 31.12 -26.63
C LEU A 40 -35.06 31.95 -25.48
N MET A 41 -35.58 33.17 -25.36
CA MET A 41 -35.39 34.01 -24.18
C MET A 41 -35.99 33.31 -22.97
N TYR A 42 -35.19 33.15 -21.91
CA TYR A 42 -35.70 33.02 -20.55
C TYR A 42 -34.98 34.06 -19.69
N VAL A 43 -35.74 35.04 -19.20
CA VAL A 43 -35.27 36.07 -18.27
C VAL A 43 -35.77 35.73 -16.86
N ALA A 44 -34.79 35.71 -15.95
CA ALA A 44 -34.79 35.90 -14.50
C ALA A 44 -35.81 35.15 -13.62
N GLY A 45 -35.27 34.23 -12.82
CA GLY A 45 -35.68 34.05 -11.43
C GLY A 45 -34.44 34.03 -10.55
N GLU A 46 -34.24 35.07 -9.73
CA GLU A 46 -33.31 35.02 -8.59
C GLU A 46 -33.75 33.86 -7.69
N VAL A 47 -32.95 32.79 -7.66
CA VAL A 47 -33.02 31.80 -6.59
C VAL A 47 -31.75 31.98 -5.80
N SER A 48 -31.87 32.68 -4.67
CA SER A 48 -30.87 32.69 -3.62
C SER A 48 -30.64 31.24 -3.20
N SER A 49 -29.51 30.67 -3.60
CA SER A 49 -29.00 29.44 -3.01
C SER A 49 -28.87 29.67 -1.50
N PRO A 50 -29.43 28.80 -0.64
CA PRO A 50 -29.21 28.96 0.79
C PRO A 50 -27.71 28.77 1.05
N GLU A 51 -27.07 29.78 1.61
CA GLU A 51 -25.75 29.66 2.21
C GLU A 51 -25.81 28.53 3.22
N ALA A 52 -25.24 27.37 2.88
CA ALA A 52 -24.97 26.33 3.84
C ALA A 52 -23.79 26.80 4.70
N GLN A 53 -24.12 27.53 5.78
CA GLN A 53 -23.22 27.75 6.91
C GLN A 53 -22.99 26.39 7.60
N TYR A 54 -22.10 25.59 7.04
CA TYR A 54 -21.42 24.47 7.71
C TYR A 54 -19.91 24.74 7.70
N ARG A 55 -19.54 25.96 8.11
CA ARG A 55 -18.19 26.23 8.61
C ARG A 55 -18.20 25.94 10.11
N ASP A 56 -17.14 25.28 10.56
CA ASP A 56 -16.75 25.09 11.97
C ASP A 56 -17.26 23.83 12.69
N ALA A 57 -17.18 22.67 12.04
CA ALA A 57 -17.04 21.40 12.76
C ALA A 57 -15.83 20.63 12.20
N PRO A 58 -14.81 20.29 13.01
CA PRO A 58 -13.78 19.36 12.57
C PRO A 58 -14.45 18.00 12.37
N PHE A 59 -14.52 17.54 11.12
CA PHE A 59 -14.79 16.15 10.83
C PHE A 59 -13.55 15.36 11.27
N GLN A 60 -13.61 14.79 12.46
CA GLN A 60 -12.69 13.73 12.85
C GLN A 60 -12.99 12.53 11.96
N PHE A 61 -12.10 12.27 11.00
CA PHE A 61 -11.93 10.90 10.54
C PHE A 61 -11.63 10.06 11.77
N THR A 62 -12.36 8.96 11.95
CA THR A 62 -12.04 7.96 12.95
C THR A 62 -10.79 7.21 12.49
N THR A 63 -9.63 7.88 12.56
CA THR A 63 -8.33 7.24 12.67
C THR A 63 -8.18 6.82 14.13
N ALA A 64 -8.96 5.82 14.53
CA ALA A 64 -8.75 5.18 15.81
C ALA A 64 -7.35 4.56 15.77
N ALA A 65 -6.46 5.07 16.61
CA ALA A 65 -5.22 4.36 16.93
C ALA A 65 -5.59 2.96 17.44
N MET A 66 -4.73 1.97 17.18
CA MET A 66 -4.90 0.56 17.57
C MET A 66 -5.23 0.37 19.07
N ASP A 67 -4.98 1.36 19.91
CA ASP A 67 -5.29 1.35 21.35
C ASP A 67 -6.79 1.52 21.67
N GLN A 68 -7.67 1.76 20.70
CA GLN A 68 -9.12 1.93 20.93
C GLN A 68 -9.98 0.74 20.47
N LEU A 69 -9.40 -0.32 19.92
CA LEU A 69 -10.16 -1.51 19.50
C LEU A 69 -10.41 -2.52 20.64
N GLU A 70 -9.79 -2.35 21.80
CA GLU A 70 -10.02 -3.20 22.99
C GLU A 70 -11.41 -3.00 23.63
N GLU A 71 -12.18 -1.97 23.27
CA GLU A 71 -13.50 -1.71 23.86
C GLU A 71 -14.69 -2.33 23.11
N LEU A 72 -14.51 -2.90 21.92
CA LEU A 72 -15.62 -3.45 21.12
C LEU A 72 -15.99 -4.91 21.44
N ASP A 73 -15.20 -5.62 22.25
CA ASP A 73 -15.48 -7.00 22.67
C ASP A 73 -16.39 -7.10 23.92
N CYS A 74 -16.87 -5.98 24.47
CA CYS A 74 -17.76 -5.95 25.63
C CYS A 74 -19.24 -5.71 25.29
N PHE A 75 -19.80 -6.39 24.29
CA PHE A 75 -21.27 -6.49 24.13
C PHE A 75 -21.80 -7.84 24.63
N SER A 76 -21.91 -7.98 25.95
CA SER A 76 -22.70 -9.04 26.57
C SER A 76 -24.19 -8.70 26.46
N LEU A 77 -24.83 -9.17 25.38
CA LEU A 77 -26.27 -9.09 25.17
C LEU A 77 -27.01 -10.21 25.92
N PHE A 78 -27.14 -10.12 27.23
CA PHE A 78 -28.23 -10.80 27.96
C PHE A 78 -28.73 -9.94 29.14
N PRO A 79 -30.04 -9.69 29.27
CA PRO A 79 -30.59 -8.98 30.41
C PRO A 79 -30.68 -9.90 31.62
N SER A 80 -30.02 -9.50 32.71
CA SER A 80 -30.12 -10.14 34.03
C SER A 80 -31.51 -9.90 34.62
N THR A 81 -32.35 -10.93 34.65
CA THR A 81 -33.55 -10.95 35.50
C THR A 81 -33.34 -11.91 36.67
N ASP A 82 -33.40 -11.34 37.87
CA ASP A 82 -33.50 -12.04 39.15
C ASP A 82 -34.57 -13.14 39.13
N LYS A 83 -34.19 -14.34 39.63
CA LYS A 83 -34.89 -15.13 40.67
C LYS A 83 -34.29 -16.54 40.80
N GLN A 84 -33.83 -16.86 42.00
CA GLN A 84 -33.67 -18.25 42.47
C GLN A 84 -35.04 -18.97 42.49
N PRO A 85 -35.06 -20.31 42.41
CA PRO A 85 -35.16 -21.07 43.65
C PRO A 85 -34.30 -22.36 43.74
N VAL A 86 -34.13 -22.76 44.99
CA VAL A 86 -33.44 -23.92 45.56
C VAL A 86 -34.27 -25.21 45.43
N MET A 87 -33.66 -26.38 45.12
CA MET A 87 -33.74 -27.62 45.93
C MET A 87 -32.95 -28.80 45.35
N GLU A 88 -32.33 -29.55 46.27
CA GLU A 88 -31.56 -30.80 46.13
C GLU A 88 -32.33 -31.97 45.48
N LEU A 89 -31.61 -32.93 44.84
CA LEU A 89 -31.51 -34.32 45.34
C LEU A 89 -30.53 -35.22 44.54
N ALA A 90 -29.71 -35.95 45.30
CA ALA A 90 -29.18 -37.31 45.07
C ALA A 90 -28.28 -37.68 43.86
N GLN A 91 -27.01 -37.91 44.20
CA GLN A 91 -26.03 -38.86 43.62
C GLN A 91 -26.57 -40.33 43.52
N PRO A 92 -26.01 -41.27 42.70
CA PRO A 92 -24.61 -41.70 42.89
C PRO A 92 -23.77 -42.25 41.70
N ALA A 93 -22.46 -42.04 41.89
CA ALA A 93 -21.33 -42.95 41.67
C ALA A 93 -21.03 -43.55 40.28
N LYS A 94 -19.89 -43.15 39.71
CA LYS A 94 -18.64 -43.95 39.61
C LYS A 94 -17.64 -43.28 38.66
N GLN A 95 -16.49 -42.83 39.18
CA GLN A 95 -15.13 -43.26 38.79
C GLN A 95 -14.07 -42.22 39.17
N LYS A 96 -13.18 -42.68 40.08
CA LYS A 96 -11.76 -42.37 40.21
C LYS A 96 -11.32 -40.91 39.98
N GLN A 97 -11.18 -40.21 41.11
CA GLN A 97 -10.13 -39.21 41.30
C GLN A 97 -8.77 -39.79 40.86
N ILE A 98 -8.20 -39.22 39.80
CA ILE A 98 -6.77 -39.00 39.71
C ILE A 98 -6.60 -37.52 40.00
N THR A 99 -6.27 -37.20 41.24
CA THR A 99 -5.73 -35.90 41.62
C THR A 99 -4.36 -35.77 40.97
N ALA A 100 -4.28 -35.13 39.81
CA ALA A 100 -3.03 -34.62 39.28
C ALA A 100 -2.66 -33.35 40.07
N SER A 101 -1.44 -33.35 40.60
CA SER A 101 -0.86 -32.28 41.41
C SER A 101 -0.85 -30.92 40.68
N PRO A 102 -1.08 -29.79 41.36
CA PRO A 102 -1.19 -28.46 40.76
C PRO A 102 0.16 -27.79 40.45
N MET A 103 1.23 -28.56 40.22
CA MET A 103 2.57 -28.00 39.98
C MET A 103 3.28 -28.76 38.87
N SER A 104 3.04 -28.34 37.63
CA SER A 104 3.94 -28.55 36.50
C SER A 104 4.09 -27.21 35.80
N PRO A 105 5.31 -26.62 35.73
CA PRO A 105 5.52 -25.46 34.88
C PRO A 105 5.49 -25.93 33.41
N SER A 106 4.80 -25.17 32.57
CA SER A 106 4.62 -25.37 31.13
C SER A 106 3.60 -26.43 30.72
N ALA A 107 2.31 -26.14 30.95
CA ALA A 107 1.31 -26.56 29.96
C ALA A 107 1.64 -25.80 28.66
N ALA A 108 2.01 -26.51 27.60
CA ALA A 108 2.16 -25.90 26.28
C ALA A 108 0.83 -25.22 25.90
N VAL A 109 0.90 -23.98 25.41
CA VAL A 109 -0.30 -23.25 24.98
C VAL A 109 -0.91 -24.02 23.81
N GLU A 110 -2.17 -24.43 23.92
CA GLU A 110 -2.82 -25.19 22.86
C GLU A 110 -3.12 -24.28 21.65
N VAL A 111 -2.98 -24.83 20.44
CA VAL A 111 -3.33 -24.14 19.19
C VAL A 111 -4.86 -24.03 19.09
N PRO A 112 -5.41 -22.84 18.81
CA PRO A 112 -6.85 -22.66 18.64
C PRO A 112 -7.41 -23.58 17.57
N VAL A 113 -8.51 -24.26 17.87
CA VAL A 113 -9.22 -25.09 16.90
C VAL A 113 -10.08 -24.18 16.03
N LYS A 114 -10.09 -24.40 14.72
CA LYS A 114 -10.95 -23.64 13.80
C LYS A 114 -12.42 -23.97 14.12
N GLU A 115 -13.20 -22.96 14.50
CA GLU A 115 -14.61 -23.12 14.90
C GLU A 115 -15.57 -22.46 13.91
N GLY A 116 -16.76 -23.06 13.75
CA GLY A 116 -17.95 -22.41 13.18
C GLY A 116 -17.74 -21.59 11.90
N TRP A 117 -18.08 -20.29 11.99
CA TRP A 117 -18.13 -19.34 10.86
C TRP A 117 -16.79 -19.13 10.14
N ASP A 118 -15.65 -19.32 10.82
CA ASP A 118 -14.32 -19.20 10.22
C ASP A 118 -14.04 -20.34 9.22
N SER A 119 -14.72 -21.48 9.37
CA SER A 119 -14.66 -22.56 8.38
C SER A 119 -15.50 -22.28 7.13
N PHE A 120 -16.53 -21.44 7.24
CA PHE A 120 -17.45 -21.11 6.14
C PHE A 120 -16.99 -19.91 5.31
N PHE A 121 -16.41 -18.89 5.95
CA PHE A 121 -15.89 -17.69 5.27
C PHE A 121 -14.37 -17.70 5.07
N GLY A 122 -13.64 -18.61 5.71
CA GLY A 122 -12.18 -18.71 5.61
C GLY A 122 -11.65 -19.01 4.21
N SER A 123 -12.47 -19.55 3.32
CA SER A 123 -12.10 -19.82 1.92
C SER A 123 -11.90 -18.57 1.06
N ALA A 124 -12.32 -17.39 1.54
CA ALA A 124 -12.12 -16.13 0.84
C ALA A 124 -10.74 -15.50 1.11
N PHE A 125 -10.07 -15.91 2.19
CA PHE A 125 -8.79 -15.36 2.58
C PHE A 125 -7.63 -16.23 2.06
N PRO A 126 -6.49 -15.63 1.69
CA PRO A 126 -5.30 -16.40 1.40
C PRO A 126 -4.92 -17.26 2.61
N SER A 127 -4.74 -18.55 2.39
CA SER A 127 -4.28 -19.48 3.42
C SER A 127 -3.43 -20.59 2.82
N PHE A 128 -2.75 -21.35 3.67
CA PHE A 128 -2.12 -22.60 3.28
C PHE A 128 -2.15 -23.64 4.40
N PRO A 129 -2.25 -24.94 4.04
CA PRO A 129 -2.22 -26.03 5.00
C PRO A 129 -0.79 -26.36 5.44
N SER A 130 -0.64 -26.85 6.67
CA SER A 130 0.63 -27.35 7.19
C SER A 130 0.44 -28.59 8.07
N PHE A 131 1.44 -29.47 8.04
CA PHE A 131 1.58 -30.63 8.94
C PHE A 131 2.81 -30.51 9.84
N ALA A 132 3.49 -29.36 9.81
CA ALA A 132 4.66 -29.11 10.63
C ALA A 132 4.26 -28.83 12.08
N ASP A 133 5.24 -28.91 12.98
CA ASP A 133 5.07 -28.50 14.37
C ASP A 133 4.67 -27.00 14.45
N PRO A 134 3.66 -26.63 15.28
CA PRO A 134 3.19 -25.25 15.39
C PRO A 134 4.28 -24.22 15.66
N GLU A 135 5.25 -24.52 16.54
CA GLU A 135 6.35 -23.60 16.86
C GLU A 135 7.28 -23.42 15.66
N LYS A 136 7.49 -24.49 14.88
CA LYS A 136 8.22 -24.42 13.62
C LYS A 136 7.49 -23.52 12.62
N ILE A 137 6.17 -23.63 12.51
CA ILE A 137 5.36 -22.80 11.61
C ILE A 137 5.48 -21.32 11.99
N MET A 138 5.28 -20.98 13.26
CA MET A 138 5.37 -19.59 13.73
C MET A 138 6.77 -19.02 13.53
N THR A 139 7.82 -19.82 13.78
CA THR A 139 9.21 -19.43 13.53
C THR A 139 9.48 -19.18 12.04
N ALA A 140 8.97 -20.04 11.15
CA ALA A 140 9.10 -19.88 9.71
C ALA A 140 8.44 -18.57 9.24
N LEU A 141 7.21 -18.29 9.70
CA LEU A 141 6.48 -17.05 9.37
C LEU A 141 7.24 -15.80 9.81
N GLN A 142 7.73 -15.77 11.05
CA GLN A 142 8.53 -14.64 11.55
C GLN A 142 9.81 -14.45 10.73
N ASN A 143 10.49 -15.54 10.34
CA ASN A 143 11.68 -15.47 9.51
C ASN A 143 11.36 -15.00 8.08
N ALA A 144 10.23 -15.41 7.52
CA ALA A 144 9.77 -14.99 6.20
C ALA A 144 9.45 -13.49 6.13
N LEU A 145 8.99 -12.89 7.25
CA LEU A 145 8.67 -11.46 7.33
C LEU A 145 9.89 -10.54 7.47
N LYS A 146 11.01 -11.02 8.02
CA LYS A 146 12.22 -10.19 8.29
C LYS A 146 12.74 -9.41 7.08
N PRO A 147 12.86 -9.99 5.87
CA PRO A 147 13.41 -9.29 4.70
C PRO A 147 12.56 -8.11 4.21
N PHE A 148 11.28 -8.07 4.57
CA PHE A 148 10.34 -7.02 4.18
C PHE A 148 10.26 -5.89 5.22
N GLU A 149 11.10 -5.95 6.25
CA GLU A 149 11.21 -4.96 7.34
C GLU A 149 9.89 -4.74 8.11
N CYS A 150 8.95 -5.69 8.06
CA CYS A 150 7.66 -5.58 8.73
C CYS A 150 7.80 -5.38 10.25
N SER A 151 6.87 -4.64 10.85
CA SER A 151 6.67 -4.59 12.29
C SER A 151 5.77 -5.75 12.69
N VAL A 152 6.25 -6.64 13.56
CA VAL A 152 5.53 -7.86 13.93
C VAL A 152 5.33 -7.90 15.44
N ARG A 153 4.08 -8.08 15.87
CA ARG A 153 3.70 -8.32 17.26
C ARG A 153 3.05 -9.71 17.34
N VAL A 154 3.42 -10.50 18.35
CA VAL A 154 2.84 -11.82 18.58
C VAL A 154 1.70 -11.67 19.59
N GLU A 155 0.49 -12.05 19.19
CA GLU A 155 -0.70 -12.12 20.03
C GLU A 155 -1.04 -13.57 20.30
N ASN A 156 -1.37 -13.89 21.55
CA ASN A 156 -1.88 -15.20 21.96
C ASN A 156 -1.04 -16.41 21.50
N HIS A 157 0.27 -16.21 21.28
CA HIS A 157 1.25 -17.18 20.75
C HIS A 157 1.05 -17.62 19.29
N TRP A 158 -0.18 -17.58 18.77
CA TRP A 158 -0.54 -18.17 17.47
C TRP A 158 -1.00 -17.16 16.42
N THR A 159 -1.01 -15.88 16.76
CA THR A 159 -1.38 -14.80 15.84
C THR A 159 -0.23 -13.80 15.72
N LEU A 160 0.15 -13.45 14.50
CA LEU A 160 1.05 -12.35 14.20
C LEU A 160 0.23 -11.16 13.72
N ARG A 161 0.31 -10.03 14.42
CA ARG A 161 -0.12 -8.73 13.88
C ARG A 161 1.05 -8.10 13.16
N VAL A 162 0.83 -7.77 11.90
CA VAL A 162 1.87 -7.27 11.01
C VAL A 162 1.46 -5.90 10.50
N SER A 163 2.36 -4.93 10.64
CA SER A 163 2.29 -3.63 10.00
C SER A 163 3.48 -3.47 9.06
N TRP A 164 3.22 -3.01 7.85
CA TRP A 164 4.21 -2.85 6.80
C TRP A 164 4.00 -1.53 6.05
N LEU A 165 5.08 -0.77 5.85
CA LEU A 165 5.06 0.45 5.05
C LEU A 165 5.58 0.15 3.64
N CYS A 166 4.68 -0.18 2.72
CA CYS A 166 4.96 -0.47 1.32
C CYS A 166 4.92 0.80 0.47
N VAL A 167 6.08 1.31 0.02
CA VAL A 167 6.15 2.52 -0.83
C VAL A 167 5.35 3.68 -0.19
N ALA A 168 5.56 3.89 1.12
CA ALA A 168 4.85 4.86 1.97
C ALA A 168 3.35 4.62 2.19
N GLU A 169 2.78 3.52 1.69
CA GLU A 169 1.42 3.07 2.02
C GLU A 169 1.48 2.09 3.19
N GLU A 170 0.62 2.31 4.17
CA GLU A 170 0.53 1.41 5.32
C GLU A 170 -0.40 0.24 4.99
N ILE A 171 0.09 -0.97 5.27
CA ILE A 171 -0.65 -2.21 5.15
C ILE A 171 -0.59 -2.90 6.51
N ALA A 172 -1.76 -3.13 7.10
CA ALA A 172 -1.91 -3.87 8.34
C ALA A 172 -2.67 -5.17 8.08
N PHE A 173 -2.15 -6.27 8.61
CA PHE A 173 -2.75 -7.59 8.42
C PHE A 173 -2.40 -8.52 9.57
N SER A 174 -3.17 -9.58 9.72
CA SER A 174 -2.90 -10.66 10.66
C SER A 174 -2.56 -11.97 9.94
N ILE A 175 -1.71 -12.77 10.60
CA ILE A 175 -1.45 -14.15 10.24
C ILE A 175 -1.82 -15.01 11.44
N SER A 176 -2.80 -15.90 11.30
CA SER A 176 -3.25 -16.77 12.39
C SER A 176 -3.01 -18.23 12.06
N LEU A 177 -2.57 -18.98 13.08
CA LEU A 177 -2.46 -20.43 13.04
C LEU A 177 -3.68 -21.05 13.74
N SER A 178 -4.36 -21.96 13.05
CA SER A 178 -5.47 -22.73 13.62
C SER A 178 -5.32 -24.22 13.34
N LYS A 179 -5.86 -25.06 14.22
CA LYS A 179 -5.94 -26.51 14.04
C LYS A 179 -7.25 -26.88 13.36
N GLU A 180 -7.19 -27.64 12.28
CA GLU A 180 -8.38 -28.12 11.59
C GLU A 180 -9.02 -29.28 12.37
N GLN A 181 -10.36 -29.26 12.49
CA GLN A 181 -11.11 -30.38 13.08
C GLN A 181 -11.16 -31.56 12.10
N SER A 182 -10.07 -32.31 12.01
CA SER A 182 -10.01 -33.54 11.22
C SER A 182 -9.71 -34.75 12.10
N ASN A 183 -10.28 -35.90 11.76
CA ASN A 183 -9.97 -37.17 12.42
C ASN A 183 -8.60 -37.75 11.99
N GLU A 184 -7.93 -37.10 11.02
CA GLU A 184 -6.70 -37.57 10.38
C GLU A 184 -5.52 -36.68 10.77
N GLY A 185 -5.01 -36.88 11.99
CA GLY A 185 -3.77 -36.26 12.46
C GLY A 185 -3.84 -34.75 12.72
N ASP A 186 -2.70 -34.20 13.11
CA ASP A 186 -2.55 -32.77 13.39
C ASP A 186 -2.35 -32.01 12.06
N LYS A 187 -3.46 -31.53 11.50
CA LYS A 187 -3.48 -30.63 10.35
C LYS A 187 -3.75 -29.21 10.82
N TYR A 188 -2.91 -28.29 10.36
CA TYR A 188 -2.98 -26.87 10.69
C TYR A 188 -3.26 -26.03 9.44
N GLU A 189 -3.82 -24.86 9.65
CA GLU A 189 -4.05 -23.85 8.62
C GLU A 189 -3.45 -22.53 9.07
N VAL A 190 -2.66 -21.94 8.17
CA VAL A 190 -2.14 -20.58 8.30
C VAL A 190 -3.00 -19.66 7.44
N ALA A 191 -3.75 -18.76 8.06
CA ALA A 191 -4.63 -17.82 7.36
C ALA A 191 -4.09 -16.39 7.44
N PHE A 192 -4.19 -15.66 6.34
CA PHE A 192 -3.77 -14.26 6.22
C PHE A 192 -5.00 -13.38 6.06
N ARG A 193 -5.09 -12.31 6.85
CA ARG A 193 -6.24 -11.40 6.81
C ARG A 193 -5.78 -9.96 6.72
N CYS A 194 -6.10 -9.30 5.61
CA CYS A 194 -5.90 -7.86 5.48
C CYS A 194 -6.88 -7.12 6.41
N GLU A 195 -6.37 -6.20 7.20
CA GLU A 195 -7.15 -5.34 8.10
C GLU A 195 -7.26 -3.93 7.52
N PHE A 196 -6.20 -3.46 6.88
CA PHE A 196 -6.11 -2.13 6.29
C PHE A 196 -5.03 -2.08 5.20
N GLY A 197 -5.27 -1.31 4.13
CA GLY A 197 -4.28 -1.00 3.08
C GLY A 197 -4.62 -1.57 1.71
N ASP A 198 -3.65 -1.48 0.79
CA ASP A 198 -3.79 -1.92 -0.61
C ASP A 198 -3.82 -3.46 -0.70
N GLU A 199 -4.97 -4.02 -1.10
CA GLU A 199 -5.18 -5.47 -1.17
C GLU A 199 -4.25 -6.16 -2.17
N MET A 200 -3.93 -5.50 -3.29
CA MET A 200 -3.05 -6.08 -4.30
C MET A 200 -1.62 -6.23 -3.77
N ALA A 201 -1.11 -5.19 -3.11
CA ALA A 201 0.19 -5.23 -2.46
C ALA A 201 0.22 -6.28 -1.32
N PHE A 202 -0.87 -6.39 -0.55
CA PHE A 202 -1.02 -7.43 0.47
C PHE A 202 -0.93 -8.84 -0.15
N HIS A 203 -1.69 -9.13 -1.22
CA HIS A 203 -1.68 -10.44 -1.87
C HIS A 203 -0.28 -10.82 -2.40
N GLN A 204 0.42 -9.88 -3.02
CA GLN A 204 1.78 -10.13 -3.50
C GLN A 204 2.76 -10.40 -2.34
N LEU A 205 2.64 -9.67 -1.22
CA LEU A 205 3.44 -9.95 -0.03
C LEU A 205 3.14 -11.36 0.52
N VAL A 206 1.87 -11.77 0.56
CA VAL A 206 1.47 -13.12 1.00
C VAL A 206 2.12 -14.19 0.13
N GLU A 207 2.14 -14.03 -1.20
CA GLU A 207 2.83 -14.97 -2.09
C GLU A 207 4.33 -15.06 -1.79
N CYS A 208 4.98 -13.93 -1.55
CA CYS A 208 6.40 -13.89 -1.17
C CYS A 208 6.67 -14.57 0.17
N ILE A 209 5.80 -14.36 1.16
CA ILE A 209 5.87 -15.03 2.48
C ILE A 209 5.71 -16.54 2.30
N ARG A 210 4.70 -16.98 1.55
CA ARG A 210 4.45 -18.41 1.27
C ARG A 210 5.63 -19.06 0.55
N ALA A 211 6.20 -18.40 -0.46
CA ALA A 211 7.40 -18.88 -1.15
C ALA A 211 8.57 -19.12 -0.17
N ARG A 212 8.73 -18.22 0.82
CA ARG A 212 9.75 -18.33 1.89
C ARG A 212 9.43 -19.38 2.95
N CYS A 213 8.16 -19.75 3.11
CA CYS A 213 7.67 -20.78 4.03
C CYS A 213 7.50 -22.16 3.37
N SER A 214 8.14 -22.41 2.22
CA SER A 214 7.98 -23.66 1.45
C SER A 214 8.35 -24.95 2.20
N ASP A 215 9.06 -24.87 3.32
CA ASP A 215 9.41 -26.02 4.17
C ASP A 215 8.34 -26.38 5.21
N VAL A 216 7.34 -25.52 5.40
CA VAL A 216 6.17 -25.73 6.27
C VAL A 216 4.85 -25.64 5.51
N ASP A 217 4.82 -25.02 4.33
CA ASP A 217 3.66 -25.02 3.43
C ASP A 217 3.52 -26.41 2.77
N ALA A 218 2.39 -27.08 3.02
CA ALA A 218 2.10 -28.37 2.40
C ALA A 218 1.70 -28.25 0.92
N GLU A 219 1.41 -27.03 0.44
CA GLU A 219 1.09 -26.68 -0.94
C GLU A 219 1.97 -25.50 -1.42
N PRO A 220 3.30 -25.69 -1.53
CA PRO A 220 4.20 -24.59 -1.79
C PRO A 220 4.05 -24.03 -3.21
N LEU A 221 4.20 -22.70 -3.32
CA LEU A 221 4.14 -21.97 -4.58
C LEU A 221 5.47 -22.06 -5.34
N PHE A 222 5.65 -23.14 -6.12
CA PHE A 222 6.92 -23.44 -6.82
C PHE A 222 7.39 -22.38 -7.83
N PHE A 223 6.49 -21.49 -8.27
CA PHE A 223 6.79 -20.43 -9.24
C PHE A 223 6.78 -19.03 -8.62
N ALA A 224 6.42 -18.91 -7.33
CA ALA A 224 6.41 -17.61 -6.68
C ALA A 224 7.84 -17.19 -6.33
N GLU A 225 8.16 -15.95 -6.66
CA GLU A 225 9.42 -15.35 -6.25
C GLU A 225 9.38 -15.05 -4.73
N SER A 226 10.53 -15.19 -4.07
CA SER A 226 10.65 -14.84 -2.64
C SER A 226 10.94 -13.35 -2.42
N ALA A 227 11.15 -12.60 -3.49
CA ALA A 227 11.43 -11.17 -3.47
C ALA A 227 10.22 -10.41 -4.00
N LEU A 228 10.04 -9.18 -3.49
CA LEU A 228 9.00 -8.28 -3.97
C LEU A 228 9.28 -7.87 -5.42
N GLU A 229 8.22 -7.69 -6.18
CA GLU A 229 8.32 -7.06 -7.50
C GLU A 229 8.90 -5.64 -7.37
N PRO A 230 9.63 -5.14 -8.38
CA PRO A 230 10.27 -3.82 -8.31
C PRO A 230 9.31 -2.68 -7.98
N TRP A 231 8.02 -2.80 -8.31
CA TRP A 231 7.03 -1.76 -8.03
C TRP A 231 6.52 -1.77 -6.58
N LEU A 232 6.74 -2.83 -5.80
CA LEU A 232 6.51 -2.85 -4.35
C LEU A 232 7.79 -2.62 -3.55
N ASP A 233 8.96 -2.91 -4.14
CA ASP A 233 10.24 -2.73 -3.47
C ASP A 233 10.68 -1.25 -3.47
N ALA A 234 10.44 -0.55 -2.37
CA ALA A 234 10.83 0.85 -2.18
C ALA A 234 12.36 1.11 -2.24
N THR A 235 13.17 0.06 -2.08
CA THR A 235 14.64 0.16 -2.21
C THR A 235 15.08 0.22 -3.67
N GLN A 236 14.23 -0.26 -4.59
CA GLN A 236 14.52 -0.29 -6.01
C GLN A 236 14.00 0.96 -6.73
N GLU A 237 14.88 1.56 -7.52
CA GLU A 237 14.51 2.56 -8.50
C GLU A 237 13.77 1.92 -9.68
N LEU A 238 12.63 2.51 -10.07
CA LEU A 238 11.91 2.07 -11.25
C LEU A 238 12.66 2.51 -12.51
N LYS A 239 12.97 1.55 -13.38
CA LYS A 239 13.73 1.78 -14.61
C LYS A 239 12.95 1.33 -15.83
N GLY A 240 13.13 2.05 -16.92
CA GLY A 240 12.63 1.69 -18.25
C GLY A 240 11.38 2.46 -18.67
N ARG A 241 11.17 2.49 -20.00
CA ARG A 241 10.17 3.34 -20.66
C ARG A 241 8.73 3.10 -20.21
N ARG A 242 8.41 1.91 -19.70
CA ARG A 242 7.05 1.56 -19.24
C ARG A 242 6.59 2.34 -18.00
N TYR A 243 7.54 2.93 -17.25
CA TYR A 243 7.25 3.75 -16.08
C TYR A 243 7.41 5.26 -16.35
N ALA A 244 7.84 5.62 -17.55
CA ALA A 244 8.02 7.02 -17.92
C ALA A 244 6.66 7.65 -18.29
N ILE A 245 6.45 8.88 -17.83
CA ILE A 245 5.25 9.67 -18.15
C ILE A 245 5.55 10.73 -19.20
N ARG A 246 4.48 11.33 -19.73
CA ARG A 246 4.60 12.50 -20.62
C ARG A 246 4.73 13.79 -19.81
N ASP A 247 5.31 14.81 -20.44
CA ASP A 247 5.39 16.19 -19.91
C ASP A 247 4.00 16.76 -19.59
N THR A 248 3.02 16.55 -20.48
CA THR A 248 1.63 16.99 -20.28
C THR A 248 0.98 16.32 -19.07
N GLU A 249 1.35 15.07 -18.80
CA GLU A 249 0.83 14.29 -17.68
C GLU A 249 1.43 14.78 -16.36
N ALA A 250 2.75 15.05 -16.32
CA ALA A 250 3.39 15.68 -15.17
C ALA A 250 2.75 17.04 -14.83
N ALA A 251 2.53 17.90 -15.84
CA ALA A 251 1.89 19.20 -15.65
C ALA A 251 0.44 19.08 -15.13
N GLN A 252 -0.33 18.13 -15.68
CA GLN A 252 -1.71 17.90 -15.27
C GLN A 252 -1.78 17.39 -13.81
N LEU A 253 -0.92 16.46 -13.43
CA LEU A 253 -0.86 15.96 -12.06
C LEU A 253 -0.47 17.06 -11.05
N ILE A 254 0.47 17.94 -11.39
CA ILE A 254 0.81 19.10 -10.54
C ILE A 254 -0.40 20.02 -10.36
N LYS A 255 -1.16 20.26 -11.44
CA LYS A 255 -2.37 21.07 -11.39
C LYS A 255 -3.45 20.42 -10.50
N GLU A 256 -3.65 19.12 -10.61
CA GLU A 256 -4.61 18.36 -9.81
C GLU A 256 -4.25 18.33 -8.33
N MET A 257 -2.97 18.14 -7.98
CA MET A 257 -2.51 18.19 -6.58
C MET A 257 -2.74 19.55 -5.91
N ASN A 258 -2.79 20.64 -6.69
CA ASN A 258 -3.05 21.98 -6.18
C ASN A 258 -4.52 22.42 -6.37
N ALA A 259 -5.37 21.55 -6.90
CA ALA A 259 -6.79 21.83 -7.08
C ALA A 259 -7.58 21.50 -5.80
N GLU A 260 -8.76 22.12 -5.68
CA GLU A 260 -9.73 21.77 -4.63
C GLU A 260 -10.48 20.51 -5.06
N LEU A 261 -9.90 19.34 -4.78
CA LEU A 261 -10.47 18.02 -5.03
C LEU A 261 -11.09 17.45 -3.75
N ASP A 262 -11.99 16.48 -3.90
CA ASP A 262 -12.41 15.65 -2.76
C ASP A 262 -11.23 14.78 -2.28
N ALA A 263 -11.33 14.31 -1.03
CA ALA A 263 -10.23 13.62 -0.36
C ALA A 263 -9.79 12.33 -1.08
N ASP A 264 -10.74 11.56 -1.60
CA ASP A 264 -10.44 10.28 -2.27
C ASP A 264 -9.74 10.53 -3.61
N THR A 265 -10.23 11.50 -4.39
CA THR A 265 -9.59 11.87 -5.65
C THR A 265 -8.20 12.47 -5.42
N LEU A 266 -8.04 13.35 -4.42
CA LEU A 266 -6.74 13.92 -4.09
C LEU A 266 -5.76 12.82 -3.68
N TYR A 267 -6.19 11.87 -2.86
CA TYR A 267 -5.40 10.71 -2.43
C TYR A 267 -4.88 9.91 -3.63
N GLU A 268 -5.72 9.59 -4.60
CA GLU A 268 -5.30 8.84 -5.79
C GLU A 268 -4.33 9.63 -6.68
N VAL A 269 -4.56 10.94 -6.85
CA VAL A 269 -3.65 11.81 -7.60
C VAL A 269 -2.27 11.86 -6.95
N VAL A 270 -2.20 12.07 -5.63
CA VAL A 270 -0.90 12.13 -4.95
C VAL A 270 -0.23 10.76 -4.87
N LYS A 271 -0.99 9.66 -4.76
CA LYS A 271 -0.47 8.28 -4.84
C LYS A 271 0.18 8.04 -6.20
N MET A 272 -0.44 8.51 -7.27
CA MET A 272 0.09 8.43 -8.63
C MET A 272 1.39 9.22 -8.78
N VAL A 273 1.42 10.48 -8.31
CA VAL A 273 2.64 11.32 -8.33
C VAL A 273 3.77 10.68 -7.53
N LYS A 274 3.47 10.18 -6.33
CA LYS A 274 4.43 9.45 -5.48
C LYS A 274 5.04 8.27 -6.23
N ASN A 275 4.22 7.45 -6.88
CA ASN A 275 4.69 6.30 -7.63
C ASN A 275 5.51 6.70 -8.86
N HIS A 276 5.12 7.76 -9.58
CA HIS A 276 5.90 8.27 -10.72
C HIS A 276 7.26 8.84 -10.30
N CYS A 277 7.36 9.48 -9.13
CA CYS A 277 8.62 10.03 -8.62
C CYS A 277 9.68 8.96 -8.32
N ARG A 278 9.32 7.67 -8.33
CA ARG A 278 10.30 6.57 -8.23
C ARG A 278 11.14 6.38 -9.47
N HIS A 279 10.72 6.92 -10.62
CA HIS A 279 11.49 6.87 -11.86
C HIS A 279 12.27 8.19 -12.05
N HIS A 280 13.59 8.12 -12.20
CA HIS A 280 14.45 9.32 -12.31
C HIS A 280 14.02 10.30 -13.39
N GLY A 281 13.68 9.82 -14.58
CA GLY A 281 13.23 10.69 -15.67
C GLY A 281 11.97 11.48 -15.32
N ASN A 282 11.08 10.93 -14.49
CA ASN A 282 9.82 11.58 -14.13
C ASN A 282 10.05 12.69 -13.11
N ARG A 283 10.97 12.51 -12.16
CA ARG A 283 11.36 13.56 -11.20
C ARG A 283 11.79 14.83 -11.93
N ARG A 284 12.62 14.68 -12.95
CA ARG A 284 13.04 15.79 -13.83
C ARG A 284 11.85 16.42 -14.55
N LEU A 285 10.94 15.62 -15.10
CA LEU A 285 9.74 16.11 -15.77
C LEU A 285 8.84 16.93 -14.84
N PHE A 286 8.65 16.50 -13.58
CA PHE A 286 7.87 17.27 -12.60
C PHE A 286 8.50 18.65 -12.33
N LEU A 287 9.83 18.72 -12.17
CA LEU A 287 10.52 20.00 -11.99
C LEU A 287 10.43 20.90 -13.24
N GLN A 288 10.53 20.31 -14.43
CA GLN A 288 10.45 21.06 -15.69
C GLN A 288 9.03 21.55 -16.02
N ALA A 289 8.00 20.77 -15.64
CA ALA A 289 6.61 21.10 -15.93
C ALA A 289 6.11 22.30 -15.12
N ASP A 290 6.26 22.27 -13.79
CA ASP A 290 5.97 23.39 -12.90
C ASP A 290 6.61 23.16 -11.53
N ARG A 291 7.90 23.50 -11.40
CA ARG A 291 8.65 23.40 -10.14
C ARG A 291 7.94 24.08 -8.97
N SER A 292 7.43 25.29 -9.18
CA SER A 292 6.77 26.08 -8.13
C SER A 292 5.49 25.42 -7.63
N GLY A 293 4.62 25.01 -8.54
CA GLY A 293 3.38 24.30 -8.20
C GLY A 293 3.68 22.94 -7.56
N PHE A 294 4.72 22.24 -8.01
CA PHE A 294 5.13 20.97 -7.42
C PHE A 294 5.61 21.13 -5.98
N VAL A 295 6.50 22.08 -5.70
CA VAL A 295 6.96 22.37 -4.33
C VAL A 295 5.80 22.85 -3.46
N GLN A 296 4.89 23.65 -4.00
CA GLN A 296 3.70 24.10 -3.27
C GLN A 296 2.81 22.91 -2.89
N ALA A 297 2.55 21.98 -3.81
CA ALA A 297 1.81 20.74 -3.53
C ALA A 297 2.47 19.91 -2.44
N LEU A 298 3.79 19.72 -2.49
CA LEU A 298 4.52 18.99 -1.44
C LEU A 298 4.37 19.65 -0.07
N LYS A 299 4.39 20.99 0.00
CA LYS A 299 4.14 21.71 1.26
C LYS A 299 2.73 21.50 1.78
N TRP A 300 1.72 21.54 0.90
CA TRP A 300 0.33 21.25 1.28
C TRP A 300 0.21 19.84 1.82
N MET A 301 0.73 18.84 1.10
CA MET A 301 0.71 17.45 1.53
C MET A 301 1.39 17.24 2.89
N LEU A 302 2.53 17.88 3.13
CA LEU A 302 3.23 17.80 4.42
C LEU A 302 2.47 18.49 5.57
N ALA A 303 1.63 19.48 5.27
CA ALA A 303 0.83 20.20 6.26
C ALA A 303 -0.56 19.58 6.49
N ASP A 304 -0.96 18.63 5.65
CA ASP A 304 -2.26 17.95 5.69
C ASP A 304 -2.19 16.70 6.63
N SER A 305 -2.97 15.67 6.32
CA SER A 305 -3.00 14.38 7.01
C SER A 305 -1.67 13.63 6.95
N GLU A 306 -1.47 12.76 7.94
CA GLU A 306 -0.29 11.90 8.10
C GLU A 306 -0.02 11.07 6.84
N VAL A 307 -1.07 10.61 6.17
CA VAL A 307 -0.97 9.78 4.96
C VAL A 307 -0.38 10.57 3.78
N LEU A 308 -0.93 11.76 3.49
CA LEU A 308 -0.41 12.61 2.41
C LEU A 308 1.00 13.12 2.75
N ALA A 309 1.24 13.42 4.02
CA ALA A 309 2.54 13.86 4.50
C ALA A 309 3.61 12.75 4.34
N ARG A 310 3.27 11.48 4.60
CA ARG A 310 4.13 10.33 4.30
C ARG A 310 4.41 10.20 2.80
N PHE A 311 3.43 10.44 1.92
CA PHE A 311 3.67 10.44 0.48
C PHE A 311 4.63 11.56 0.06
N ALA A 312 4.47 12.77 0.60
CA ALA A 312 5.37 13.88 0.30
C ALA A 312 6.79 13.61 0.81
N ALA A 313 6.94 13.08 2.03
CA ALA A 313 8.23 12.65 2.55
C ALA A 313 8.87 11.59 1.63
N PHE A 314 8.10 10.60 1.20
CA PHE A 314 8.59 9.58 0.28
C PHE A 314 9.02 10.13 -1.09
N ILE A 315 8.29 11.12 -1.63
CA ILE A 315 8.69 11.84 -2.84
C ILE A 315 10.02 12.55 -2.61
N LEU A 316 10.16 13.30 -1.51
CA LEU A 316 11.42 13.99 -1.15
C LEU A 316 12.58 13.00 -0.99
N LEU A 317 12.33 11.82 -0.44
CA LEU A 317 13.31 10.73 -0.37
C LEU A 317 13.76 10.26 -1.76
N GLN A 318 12.88 10.26 -2.78
CA GLN A 318 13.32 9.92 -4.13
C GLN A 318 14.23 11.00 -4.74
N PHE A 319 14.00 12.28 -4.42
CA PHE A 319 14.86 13.38 -4.84
C PHE A 319 16.20 13.40 -4.09
N SER A 320 16.24 12.98 -2.82
CA SER A 320 17.48 12.92 -2.04
C SER A 320 18.49 11.90 -2.58
N LYS A 321 18.02 10.85 -3.27
CA LYS A 321 18.83 9.77 -3.86
C LYS A 321 19.57 10.16 -5.15
N GLU A 322 19.28 11.32 -5.74
CA GLU A 322 19.90 11.70 -7.01
C GLU A 322 21.41 11.98 -6.84
N SER A 323 22.23 11.57 -7.82
CA SER A 323 23.66 11.89 -7.88
C SER A 323 23.91 13.20 -8.65
N CYS A 324 25.10 13.78 -8.50
CA CYS A 324 25.46 15.15 -8.93
C CYS A 324 25.73 15.32 -10.44
N ASP A 325 25.55 14.28 -11.24
CA ASP A 325 26.23 14.21 -12.53
C ASP A 325 25.38 14.70 -13.72
N ASP A 326 24.09 14.98 -13.54
CA ASP A 326 23.21 15.48 -14.61
C ASP A 326 22.22 16.57 -14.12
N GLU A 327 22.52 17.81 -14.54
CA GLU A 327 21.62 18.94 -14.84
C GLU A 327 21.10 19.88 -13.72
N ASP A 328 21.09 21.18 -14.08
CA ASP A 328 20.87 22.42 -13.32
C ASP A 328 19.49 22.62 -12.64
N LEU A 329 18.70 21.56 -12.44
CA LEU A 329 17.34 21.66 -11.91
C LEU A 329 17.30 21.35 -10.42
N GLU A 330 17.45 22.39 -9.61
CA GLU A 330 17.25 22.31 -8.16
C GLU A 330 15.76 22.18 -7.80
N LEU A 331 15.45 21.33 -6.82
CA LEU A 331 14.10 21.20 -6.26
C LEU A 331 13.62 22.53 -5.67
N PHE A 332 14.46 23.17 -4.86
CA PHE A 332 14.16 24.45 -4.20
C PHE A 332 14.88 25.59 -4.89
N SER A 333 14.14 26.66 -5.22
CA SER A 333 14.70 27.87 -5.83
C SER A 333 15.32 28.84 -4.83
N SER A 334 15.04 28.65 -3.53
CA SER A 334 15.50 29.57 -2.49
C SER A 334 15.67 28.84 -1.15
N ALA A 335 16.51 29.43 -0.29
CA ALA A 335 16.64 29.00 1.09
C ALA A 335 15.32 29.10 1.87
N PHE A 336 14.44 30.04 1.50
CA PHE A 336 13.13 30.17 2.13
C PHE A 336 12.23 28.97 1.83
N GLU A 337 12.14 28.53 0.57
CA GLU A 337 11.37 27.34 0.19
C GLU A 337 11.90 26.10 0.94
N ARG A 338 13.22 25.89 0.89
CA ARG A 338 13.91 24.80 1.59
C ARG A 338 13.60 24.80 3.10
N ASN A 339 13.81 25.92 3.78
CA ASN A 339 13.57 26.03 5.22
C ASN A 339 12.09 25.80 5.57
N SER A 340 11.17 26.24 4.71
CA SER A 340 9.73 26.02 4.94
C SER A 340 9.34 24.55 4.84
N VAL A 341 9.93 23.80 3.90
CA VAL A 341 9.73 22.34 3.80
C VAL A 341 10.40 21.63 4.97
N GLN A 342 11.61 22.06 5.34
CA GLN A 342 12.32 21.48 6.49
C GLN A 342 11.53 21.61 7.79
N LEU A 343 10.91 22.76 8.03
CA LEU A 343 10.04 22.97 9.18
C LEU A 343 8.86 21.98 9.18
N LEU A 344 8.18 21.82 8.04
CA LEU A 344 7.07 20.88 7.90
C LEU A 344 7.50 19.42 8.09
N LEU A 345 8.72 19.04 7.68
CA LEU A 345 9.27 17.71 7.96
C LEU A 345 9.51 17.50 9.46
N SER A 346 10.00 18.51 10.18
CA SER A 346 10.15 18.43 11.64
C SER A 346 8.79 18.39 12.36
N GLU A 347 7.77 19.11 11.85
CA GLU A 347 6.41 19.01 12.37
C GLU A 347 5.81 17.62 12.13
N LEU A 348 6.03 17.03 10.96
CA LEU A 348 5.63 15.65 10.66
C LEU A 348 6.32 14.64 11.59
N GLU A 349 7.62 14.82 11.86
CA GLU A 349 8.37 13.99 12.80
C GLU A 349 7.72 13.98 14.20
N CYS A 350 7.30 15.15 14.68
CA CYS A 350 6.57 15.28 15.94
C CYS A 350 5.16 14.65 15.90
N ARG A 351 4.44 14.75 14.78
CA ARG A 351 3.10 14.15 14.63
C ARG A 351 3.15 12.62 14.56
N GLU A 352 4.19 12.08 13.94
CA GLU A 352 4.36 10.65 13.70
C GLU A 352 5.10 9.93 14.81
N SER A 353 5.68 10.62 15.80
CA SER A 353 6.54 9.99 16.82
C SER A 353 5.84 8.89 17.63
N ASP A 354 4.53 9.03 17.84
CA ASP A 354 3.71 8.08 18.59
C ASP A 354 2.83 7.20 17.67
N SER A 355 3.00 7.30 16.35
CA SER A 355 2.18 6.54 15.39
C SER A 355 2.67 5.09 15.24
N ALA A 356 1.80 4.21 14.73
CA ALA A 356 2.20 2.86 14.32
C ALA A 356 3.27 2.86 13.20
N CYS A 357 3.29 3.94 12.40
CA CYS A 357 4.23 4.14 11.31
C CYS A 357 5.56 4.78 11.75
N ALA A 358 5.70 5.24 13.00
CA ALA A 358 6.91 5.93 13.50
C ALA A 358 8.21 5.19 13.17
N LYS A 359 8.21 3.87 13.34
CA LYS A 359 9.32 2.97 13.02
C LYS A 359 9.87 3.18 11.60
N PHE A 360 8.99 3.50 10.65
CA PHE A 360 9.31 3.62 9.24
C PHE A 360 9.49 5.09 8.83
N THR A 361 8.60 5.96 9.30
CA THR A 361 8.58 7.37 8.91
C THR A 361 9.76 8.12 9.49
N ILE A 362 10.12 7.91 10.77
CA ILE A 362 11.20 8.68 11.44
C ILE A 362 12.57 8.45 10.78
N PRO A 363 13.01 7.21 10.47
CA PRO A 363 14.24 7.00 9.71
C PRO A 363 14.22 7.67 8.32
N MET A 364 13.09 7.58 7.62
CA MET A 364 12.92 8.23 6.31
C MET A 364 13.08 9.75 6.41
N LEU A 365 12.46 10.40 7.40
CA LEU A 365 12.59 11.84 7.61
C LEU A 365 14.04 12.24 7.93
N SER A 366 14.71 11.44 8.77
CA SER A 366 16.11 11.66 9.11
C SER A 366 17.02 11.60 7.87
N GLU A 367 16.82 10.62 7.00
CA GLU A 367 17.57 10.49 5.74
C GLU A 367 17.34 11.70 4.83
N ILE A 368 16.09 12.14 4.70
CA ILE A 368 15.74 13.32 3.90
C ILE A 368 16.44 14.57 4.45
N GLN A 369 16.31 14.84 5.76
CA GLN A 369 16.86 16.04 6.38
C GLN A 369 18.40 16.09 6.34
N GLN A 370 19.07 14.95 6.35
CA GLN A 370 20.53 14.85 6.25
C GLN A 370 21.04 14.87 4.79
N SER A 371 20.13 14.85 3.82
CA SER A 371 20.49 14.78 2.42
C SER A 371 20.86 16.15 1.82
N ARG A 372 21.48 16.09 0.65
CA ARG A 372 21.96 17.28 -0.09
C ARG A 372 20.86 18.27 -0.47
N ILE A 373 19.60 17.84 -0.61
CA ILE A 373 18.50 18.75 -0.97
C ILE A 373 18.21 19.77 0.17
N PHE A 374 18.70 19.50 1.39
CA PHE A 374 18.65 20.40 2.54
C PHE A 374 20.02 20.94 2.98
N ALA A 375 21.11 20.65 2.26
CA ALA A 375 22.47 21.08 2.59
C ALA A 375 22.77 22.56 2.25
#